data_AF-A0A7X6YBE6-F1
#
_entry.id   AF-A0A7X6YBE6-F1
#
_cell.length_a   1.000
_cell.length_b   1.000
_cell.length_c   1.000
_cell.angle_alpha   90.00
_cell.angle_beta   90.00
_cell.angle_gamma   90.00
#
_symmetry.space_group_name_H-M   'P 1'
#
loop_
_entity.id
_entity.type
_entity.pdbx_description
1 polymer ?
#
loop_
_entity_poly.entity_id
_entity_poly.type
_entity_poly.pdbx_seq_one_letter_code
_entity_poly.pdbx_strand_id
1 'polypeptide(L)'
;MASKKVKTVYKGAGLCSFGFGSNLAETDVIDGKIVRSRPAKYDKKYDLKRFRPWTIKARGSEFKAADRSLIPPFALGYKKRITSPNRILYPLKRVDWDPDGERNPQNRGKS
;
A
#
# COMPACT_ATOMS: atom_id res chain seq x y z
N MET A 1 6.94 12.49 27.67
CA MET A 1 7.27 12.56 26.22
C MET A 1 6.13 13.24 25.50
N ALA A 2 6.38 14.25 24.66
CA ALA A 2 5.32 14.90 23.89
C ALA A 2 4.67 13.93 22.90
N SER A 3 3.34 13.91 22.86
CA SER A 3 2.55 13.16 21.87
C SER A 3 2.95 13.59 20.46
N LYS A 4 3.48 12.66 19.66
CA LYS A 4 3.86 12.95 18.27
C LYS A 4 2.60 13.10 17.40
N LYS A 5 2.56 14.14 16.57
CA LYS A 5 1.40 14.43 15.69
C LYS A 5 1.24 13.35 14.63
N VAL A 6 0.05 12.73 14.59
CA VAL A 6 -0.31 11.74 13.56
C VAL A 6 -0.91 12.45 12.34
N LYS A 7 -0.37 12.20 11.15
CA LYS A 7 -0.97 12.61 9.87
C LYS A 7 -1.57 11.39 9.18
N THR A 8 -2.85 11.42 8.86
CA THR A 8 -3.48 10.38 8.00
C THR A 8 -3.44 10.83 6.55
N VAL A 9 -3.02 9.93 5.65
CA VAL A 9 -3.06 10.10 4.18
C VAL A 9 -3.84 8.96 3.55
N TYR A 10 -4.37 9.19 2.35
CA TYR A 10 -5.04 8.14 1.56
C TYR A 10 -4.07 7.55 0.55
N LYS A 11 -3.95 6.22 0.53
CA LYS A 11 -3.03 5.51 -0.35
C LYS A 11 -3.73 4.32 -1.01
N GLY A 12 -3.62 4.22 -2.34
CA GLY A 12 -3.94 2.98 -3.04
C GLY A 12 -2.85 1.94 -2.82
N ALA A 13 -3.23 0.78 -2.28
CA ALA A 13 -2.35 -0.36 -2.03
C ALA A 13 -2.48 -1.46 -3.11
N GLY A 14 -3.12 -1.14 -4.23
CA GLY A 14 -3.50 -2.06 -5.31
C GLY A 14 -2.38 -2.65 -6.16
N LEU A 15 -1.18 -2.07 -6.13
CA LEU A 15 -0.04 -2.43 -7.00
C LEU A 15 -0.30 -2.25 -8.52
N CYS A 16 -1.41 -1.64 -8.91
CA CYS A 16 -1.76 -1.41 -10.32
C CYS A 16 -1.19 -0.09 -10.87
N SER A 17 0.01 0.31 -10.41
CA SER A 17 0.67 1.57 -10.78
C SER A 17 -0.21 2.81 -10.52
N PHE A 18 0.08 3.94 -11.18
CA PHE A 18 -0.64 5.22 -11.02
C PHE A 18 -1.96 5.29 -11.81
N GLY A 19 -2.13 4.44 -12.84
CA GLY A 19 -3.29 4.47 -13.74
C GLY A 19 -4.55 3.83 -13.16
N PHE A 20 -4.42 2.92 -12.20
CA PHE A 20 -5.55 2.23 -11.57
C PHE A 20 -5.40 2.20 -10.05
N GLY A 21 -6.23 2.97 -9.35
CA GLY A 21 -6.30 2.92 -7.90
C GLY A 21 -7.17 1.76 -7.42
N SER A 22 -6.61 0.84 -6.66
CA SER A 22 -7.37 -0.17 -5.90
C SER A 22 -6.82 -0.31 -4.48
N ASN A 23 -7.58 -0.98 -3.60
CA ASN A 23 -7.27 -1.14 -2.18
C ASN A 23 -6.98 0.19 -1.47
N LEU A 24 -7.93 1.13 -1.54
CA LEU A 24 -7.84 2.42 -0.86
C LEU A 24 -7.67 2.21 0.65
N ALA A 25 -6.58 2.70 1.21
CA ALA A 25 -6.29 2.60 2.64
C ALA A 25 -6.03 3.99 3.23
N GLU A 26 -6.48 4.19 4.47
CA GLU A 26 -5.96 5.26 5.32
C GLU A 26 -4.63 4.82 5.92
N THR A 27 -3.61 5.65 5.76
CA THR A 27 -2.25 5.39 6.25
C THR A 27 -1.85 6.50 7.21
N ASP A 28 -1.58 6.13 8.45
CA ASP A 28 -1.06 7.04 9.47
C ASP A 28 0.46 7.15 9.36
N VAL A 29 0.94 8.38 9.42
CA VAL A 29 2.35 8.75 9.29
C VAL A 29 2.75 9.60 10.50
N ILE A 30 3.89 9.26 11.09
CA ILE A 30 4.56 10.02 12.15
C ILE A 30 6.01 10.21 11.72
N ASP A 31 6.51 11.45 11.73
CA ASP A 31 7.90 11.79 11.38
C ASP A 31 8.35 11.17 10.04
N GLY A 32 7.49 11.23 9.02
CA GLY A 32 7.75 10.66 7.69
C GLY A 32 7.68 9.13 7.61
N LYS A 33 7.37 8.42 8.71
CA LYS A 33 7.29 6.95 8.77
C LYS A 33 5.85 6.47 8.87
N ILE A 34 5.53 5.43 8.11
CA ILE A 34 4.24 4.74 8.19
C ILE A 34 4.16 3.99 9.52
N VAL A 35 3.12 4.25 10.30
CA VAL A 35 2.87 3.57 11.58
C VAL A 35 1.69 2.60 11.51
N ARG A 36 0.68 2.88 10.67
CA ARG A 36 -0.51 2.04 10.54
C ARG A 36 -1.17 2.23 9.17
N SER A 37 -1.68 1.14 8.60
CA SER A 37 -2.59 1.15 7.45
C SER A 37 -3.92 0.50 7.87
N ARG A 38 -5.05 1.07 7.45
CA ARG A 38 -6.40 0.57 7.77
C ARG A 38 -7.38 0.84 6.63
N PRO A 39 -8.56 0.18 6.62
CA PRO A 39 -9.65 0.57 5.75
C PRO A 39 -9.93 2.08 5.79
N ALA A 40 -10.10 2.69 4.63
CA ALA A 40 -10.58 4.05 4.51
C ALA A 40 -12.08 4.10 4.80
N LYS A 41 -12.49 4.96 5.74
CA LYS A 41 -13.89 5.21 6.03
C LYS A 41 -14.45 6.28 5.09
N TYR A 42 -15.59 6.02 4.46
CA TYR A 42 -16.20 6.95 3.50
C TYR A 42 -16.96 8.08 4.19
N ASP A 43 -17.44 7.82 5.40
CA ASP A 43 -18.23 8.74 6.24
C ASP A 43 -17.40 9.80 6.99
N LYS A 44 -16.07 9.74 6.88
CA LYS A 44 -15.15 10.54 7.70
C LYS A 44 -15.18 12.05 7.39
N LYS A 45 -15.52 12.40 6.15
CA LYS A 45 -15.58 13.79 5.66
C LYS A 45 -16.93 14.13 5.02
N TYR A 46 -17.63 13.13 4.50
CA TYR A 46 -18.86 13.31 3.76
C TYR A 46 -19.94 12.38 4.31
N ASP A 47 -21.18 12.83 4.35
CA ASP A 47 -22.32 11.95 4.67
C ASP A 47 -22.41 10.81 3.65
N LEU A 48 -22.56 9.57 4.14
CA LEU A 48 -22.73 8.37 3.32
C LEU A 48 -23.86 8.50 2.29
N LYS A 49 -24.93 9.24 2.61
CA LYS A 49 -26.05 9.48 1.70
C LYS A 49 -25.63 10.13 0.39
N ARG A 50 -24.57 10.96 0.39
CA ARG A 50 -24.06 11.60 -0.83
C ARG A 50 -23.49 10.60 -1.83
N PHE A 51 -23.02 9.45 -1.37
CA PHE A 51 -22.49 8.38 -2.23
C PHE A 51 -23.58 7.48 -2.82
N ARG A 52 -24.84 7.65 -2.40
CA ARG A 52 -25.99 6.85 -2.85
C ARG A 52 -25.69 5.34 -2.78
N PRO A 53 -25.30 4.80 -1.60
CA PRO A 53 -24.91 3.40 -1.48
C PRO A 53 -26.04 2.48 -1.91
N TRP A 54 -25.69 1.42 -2.64
CA TRP A 54 -26.68 0.44 -3.09
C TRP A 54 -27.26 -0.34 -1.92
N THR A 55 -28.49 -0.79 -2.10
CA THR A 55 -29.16 -1.76 -1.23
C THR A 55 -29.89 -2.76 -2.12
N ILE A 56 -29.71 -4.05 -1.85
CA ILE A 56 -30.36 -5.14 -2.58
C ILE A 56 -31.29 -5.84 -1.59
N LYS A 57 -32.55 -6.03 -1.96
CA LYS A 57 -33.53 -6.79 -1.16
C LYS A 57 -33.79 -8.13 -1.83
N ALA A 58 -33.56 -9.23 -1.13
CA ALA A 58 -33.75 -10.57 -1.65
C ALA A 58 -34.03 -11.56 -0.51
N ARG A 59 -34.94 -12.52 -0.74
CA ARG A 59 -35.24 -13.61 0.21
C ARG A 59 -35.57 -13.10 1.63
N GLY A 60 -36.37 -12.05 1.73
CA GLY A 60 -36.74 -11.44 3.02
C GLY A 60 -35.60 -10.70 3.75
N SER A 61 -34.43 -10.54 3.11
CA SER A 61 -33.25 -9.89 3.69
C SER A 61 -32.85 -8.64 2.91
N GLU A 62 -32.13 -7.72 3.56
CA GLU A 62 -31.51 -6.53 2.94
C GLU A 62 -29.98 -6.62 2.99
N PHE A 63 -29.34 -6.46 1.84
CA PHE A 63 -27.89 -6.39 1.68
C PHE A 63 -27.50 -4.95 1.35
N LYS A 64 -26.52 -4.40 2.07
CA LYS A 64 -26.14 -2.99 1.98
C LYS A 64 -24.66 -2.87 1.59
N ALA A 65 -24.33 -1.80 0.87
CA ALA A 65 -22.94 -1.46 0.59
C ALA A 65 -22.14 -1.22 1.87
N ALA A 66 -20.84 -1.51 1.85
CA ALA A 66 -19.95 -1.21 2.95
C ALA A 66 -19.72 0.31 3.10
N ASP A 67 -19.56 0.76 4.35
CA ASP A 67 -19.27 2.16 4.73
C ASP A 67 -17.78 2.53 4.62
N ARG A 68 -16.96 1.55 4.22
CA ARG A 68 -15.51 1.64 4.17
C ARG A 68 -14.95 0.76 3.06
N SER A 69 -13.69 1.02 2.69
CA SER A 69 -12.95 0.15 1.78
C SER A 69 -12.75 -1.25 2.37
N LEU A 70 -12.90 -2.28 1.56
CA LEU A 70 -12.53 -3.65 1.93
C LEU A 70 -11.14 -3.93 1.36
N ILE A 71 -10.11 -3.87 2.21
CA ILE A 71 -8.72 -4.08 1.80
C ILE A 71 -8.21 -5.46 2.25
N PRO A 72 -7.43 -6.15 1.40
CA PRO A 72 -6.91 -7.48 1.70
C PRO A 72 -5.75 -7.46 2.71
N PRO A 73 -5.38 -8.61 3.32
CA PRO A 73 -4.29 -8.70 4.30
C PRO A 73 -2.96 -8.11 3.81
N PHE A 74 -2.62 -8.29 2.54
CA PHE A 74 -1.36 -7.74 1.99
C PHE A 74 -1.34 -6.20 1.99
N ALA A 75 -2.50 -5.56 1.80
CA ALA A 75 -2.64 -4.10 1.84
C ALA A 75 -2.56 -3.56 3.27
N LEU A 76 -3.06 -4.32 4.25
CA LEU A 76 -2.86 -4.01 5.68
C LEU A 76 -1.37 -4.11 6.06
N GLY A 77 -0.67 -5.12 5.55
CA GLY A 77 0.75 -5.36 5.78
C GLY A 77 1.70 -4.52 4.92
N TYR A 78 1.22 -3.57 4.12
CA TYR A 78 2.00 -2.90 3.06
C TYR A 78 3.30 -2.24 3.57
N LYS A 79 3.31 -1.77 4.83
CA LYS A 79 4.51 -1.23 5.51
C LYS A 79 5.72 -2.16 5.39
N LYS A 80 5.54 -3.49 5.55
CA LYS A 80 6.63 -4.48 5.52
C LYS A 80 7.36 -4.51 4.17
N ARG A 81 6.68 -4.19 3.07
CA ARG A 81 7.29 -4.08 1.75
C ARG A 81 8.15 -2.82 1.61
N ILE A 82 7.66 -1.71 2.15
CA ILE A 82 8.36 -0.41 2.07
C ILE A 82 9.65 -0.45 2.88
N THR A 83 9.58 -1.00 4.10
CA THR A 83 10.72 -1.07 5.03
C THR A 83 11.35 -2.46 5.07
N SER A 84 11.31 -3.21 3.96
CA SER A 84 11.91 -4.54 3.89
C SER A 84 13.44 -4.43 3.99
N PRO A 85 14.13 -5.27 4.77
CA PRO A 85 15.59 -5.33 4.76
C PRO A 85 16.15 -5.77 3.40
N ASN A 86 15.35 -6.47 2.59
CA ASN A 86 15.74 -6.91 1.23
C ASN A 86 15.54 -5.82 0.17
N ARG A 87 15.24 -4.58 0.58
CA ARG A 87 15.04 -3.47 -0.36
C ARG A 87 16.40 -3.04 -0.91
N ILE A 88 16.55 -3.08 -2.24
CA ILE A 88 17.72 -2.51 -2.92
C ILE A 88 17.67 -0.99 -2.74
N LEU A 89 18.62 -0.43 -1.99
CA LEU A 89 18.64 0.98 -1.60
C LEU A 89 19.38 1.88 -2.58
N TYR A 90 20.28 1.30 -3.36
CA TYR A 90 21.15 2.01 -4.31
C TYR A 90 21.41 1.11 -5.53
N PRO A 91 21.78 1.68 -6.69
CA PRO A 91 22.24 0.90 -7.83
C PRO A 91 23.38 -0.03 -7.43
N LEU A 92 23.32 -1.27 -7.88
CA LEU A 92 24.36 -2.27 -7.66
C LEU A 92 25.02 -2.61 -9.00
N LYS A 93 26.34 -2.75 -9.00
CA LYS A 93 27.14 -3.31 -10.10
C LYS A 93 27.83 -4.55 -9.58
N ARG A 94 27.77 -5.65 -10.32
CA ARG A 94 28.51 -6.87 -9.98
C ARG A 94 30.01 -6.58 -10.04
N VAL A 95 30.74 -6.98 -9.00
CA VAL A 95 32.11 -6.52 -8.72
C VAL A 95 33.08 -6.84 -9.87
N ASP A 96 32.96 -8.04 -10.44
CA ASP A 96 33.85 -8.59 -11.47
C ASP A 96 33.29 -8.43 -12.90
N TRP A 97 32.33 -7.53 -13.11
CA TRP A 97 31.77 -7.25 -14.43
C TRP A 97 32.32 -5.97 -15.03
N ASP A 98 32.96 -6.10 -16.19
CA ASP A 98 33.36 -4.97 -17.03
C ASP A 98 32.63 -5.00 -18.38
N PRO A 99 31.87 -3.95 -18.77
CA PRO A 99 31.23 -3.89 -20.09
C PRO A 99 32.24 -3.90 -21.25
N ASP A 100 33.42 -3.28 -21.06
CA ASP A 100 34.43 -3.08 -22.11
C ASP A 100 35.60 -4.06 -21.99
N GLY A 101 35.52 -4.98 -21.02
CA GLY A 101 36.53 -5.99 -20.74
C GLY A 101 35.91 -7.35 -20.40
N GLU A 102 36.49 -8.01 -19.39
CA GLU A 102 36.07 -9.35 -18.98
C GLU A 102 34.71 -9.32 -18.28
N ARG A 103 33.75 -10.02 -18.89
CA ARG A 103 32.36 -10.05 -18.42
C ARG A 103 32.08 -11.14 -17.41
N ASN A 104 32.99 -12.09 -17.19
CA ASN A 104 32.88 -13.18 -16.22
C ASN A 104 31.46 -13.82 -16.06
N PRO A 105 30.78 -14.31 -17.12
CA PRO A 105 29.42 -14.88 -17.00
C PRO A 105 29.34 -16.08 -16.04
N GLN A 106 30.41 -16.86 -15.92
CA GLN A 106 30.56 -18.02 -15.03
C GLN A 106 30.47 -17.69 -13.52
N ASN A 107 30.56 -16.40 -13.17
CA ASN A 107 30.50 -15.91 -11.78
C ASN A 107 29.12 -15.33 -11.38
N ARG A 108 28.13 -15.33 -12.28
CA ARG A 108 26.76 -14.86 -11.96
C ARG A 108 26.17 -15.71 -10.82
N GLY A 109 25.69 -15.04 -9.76
CA GLY A 109 25.15 -15.69 -8.56
C GLY A 109 26.19 -16.04 -7.48
N LYS A 110 27.48 -15.75 -7.71
CA LYS A 110 28.58 -15.97 -6.75
C LYS A 110 29.23 -14.67 -6.25
N SER A 111 29.05 -13.57 -6.98
CA SER A 111 29.76 -12.29 -6.87
C SER A 111 28.82 -11.12 -6.60
#